data_AF-A0A6M3LDQ7-F1
#
_entry.id   AF-A0A6M3LDQ7-F1
#
_cell.length_a   1.000
_cell.length_b   1.000
_cell.length_c   1.000
_cell.angle_alpha   90.00
_cell.angle_beta   90.00
_cell.angle_gamma   90.00
#
_symmetry.space_group_name_H-M   'P 1'
#
loop_
_entity.id
_entity.type
_entity.pdbx_description
1 polymer ?
#
loop_
_entity_poly.entity_id
_entity_poly.type
_entity_poly.pdbx_seq_one_letter_code
_entity_poly.pdbx_strand_id
1 'polypeptide(L)' 'MNKKEHIKRHKELHKSLDELIADFITHTDKLPSSSSVMELMEWSYKQTKNPDK' A
#
# COMPACT_ATOMS: atom_id res chain seq x y z
N MET A 1 15.26 15.99 -10.07
CA MET A 1 15.40 14.53 -10.10
C MET A 1 15.65 14.10 -11.54
N ASN A 2 16.76 13.43 -11.82
CA ASN A 2 17.04 12.93 -13.16
C ASN A 2 16.25 11.64 -13.44
N LYS A 3 16.22 11.20 -14.71
CA LYS A 3 15.45 10.01 -15.12
C LYS A 3 15.83 8.73 -14.34
N LYS A 4 17.11 8.54 -14.02
CA LYS A 4 17.58 7.35 -13.29
C LYS A 4 17.11 7.37 -11.83
N GLU A 5 17.20 8.52 -11.17
CA GLU A 5 16.69 8.73 -9.82
C GLU A 5 15.17 8.54 -9.76
N HIS A 6 14.44 9.04 -10.76
CA HIS A 6 12.99 8.84 -10.87
C HIS A 6 12.64 7.35 -10.93
N ILE A 7 13.32 6.59 -11.80
CA ILE A 7 13.08 5.15 -11.95
C ILE A 7 13.41 4.42 -10.65
N LYS A 8 14.55 4.73 -10.02
CA LYS A 8 14.94 4.10 -8.75
C LYS A 8 13.88 4.35 -7.67
N ARG A 9 13.48 5.62 -7.48
CA ARG A 9 12.45 6.01 -6.52
C ARG A 9 11.12 5.31 -6.79
N HIS A 10 10.69 5.22 -8.05
CA HIS A 10 9.43 4.53 -8.38
C HIS A 10 9.49 3.02 -8.13
N LYS A 11 10.65 2.37 -8.30
CA LYS A 11 10.81 0.95 -7.93
C LYS A 11 10.64 0.72 -6.44
N GLU A 12 11.23 1.61 -5.63
CA GLU A 12 11.11 1.55 -4.17
C GLU A 12 9.66 1.78 -3.73
N LEU A 13 9.01 2.81 -4.26
CA LEU A 13 7.59 3.08 -4.00
C LEU A 13 6.68 1.93 -4.44
N HIS A 14 6.94 1.32 -5.60
CA HIS A 14 6.17 0.20 -6.10
C HIS A 14 6.29 -1.02 -5.18
N LYS A 15 7.52 -1.35 -4.75
CA LYS A 15 7.74 -2.44 -3.79
C LYS A 15 7.00 -2.22 -2.47
N SER A 16 7.08 -1.01 -1.90
CA SER A 16 6.37 -0.69 -0.66
C SER A 16 4.85 -0.73 -0.83
N LEU A 17 4.35 -0.36 -2.02
CA LEU A 17 2.93 -0.47 -2.32
C LEU A 17 2.49 -1.94 -2.47
N ASP A 18 3.29 -2.80 -3.09
CA ASP A 18 3.01 -4.23 -3.19
C ASP A 18 2.91 -4.89 -1.81
N GLU A 19 3.85 -4.56 -0.91
CA GLU A 19 3.83 -5.01 0.50
C GLU A 19 2.55 -4.52 1.20
N LEU A 20 2.21 -3.24 1.06
CA LEU A 20 1.01 -2.67 1.69
C LEU A 20 -0.30 -3.30 1.16
N ILE A 21 -0.37 -3.61 -0.13
CA ILE A 21 -1.52 -4.28 -0.73
C ILE A 21 -1.63 -5.73 -0.24
N ALA A 22 -0.51 -6.44 -0.13
CA ALA A 22 -0.49 -7.80 0.40
C ALA A 22 -1.01 -7.84 1.85
N ASP A 23 -0.59 -6.89 2.69
CA ASP A 23 -1.10 -6.77 4.06
C ASP A 23 -2.60 -6.43 4.06
N PHE A 24 -3.04 -5.49 3.22
CA PHE A 24 -4.46 -5.14 3.12
C PHE A 24 -5.33 -6.35 2.79
N ILE A 25 -4.94 -7.15 1.80
CA ILE A 25 -5.67 -8.37 1.42
C ILE A 25 -5.70 -9.36 2.58
N THR A 26 -4.55 -9.57 3.23
CA THR A 26 -4.40 -10.55 4.31
C THR A 26 -5.25 -10.20 5.54
N HIS A 27 -5.36 -8.92 5.89
CA HIS A 27 -6.09 -8.47 7.07
C HIS A 27 -7.58 -8.22 6.84
N THR A 28 -7.98 -7.92 5.60
CA THR A 28 -9.37 -7.51 5.31
C THR A 28 -10.17 -8.55 4.53
N ASP A 29 -9.52 -9.57 3.97
CA ASP A 29 -10.08 -10.52 3.00
C ASP A 29 -10.69 -9.85 1.76
N LYS A 30 -10.41 -8.56 1.52
CA LYS A 30 -10.93 -7.81 0.37
C LYS A 30 -9.95 -7.85 -0.79
N LEU A 31 -10.49 -8.08 -1.99
CA LEU A 31 -9.71 -7.97 -3.22
C LEU A 31 -9.52 -6.49 -3.58
N PRO A 32 -8.36 -6.07 -4.11
CA PRO A 32 -8.14 -4.70 -4.54
C PRO A 32 -9.14 -4.23 -5.61
N SER A 33 -9.65 -5.14 -6.44
CA SER A 33 -10.69 -4.86 -7.44
C SER A 33 -12.06 -4.52 -6.83
N SER A 34 -12.30 -4.92 -5.58
CA SER A 34 -13.54 -4.68 -4.84
C SER A 34 -13.44 -3.52 -3.84
N SER A 35 -12.24 -2.95 -3.67
CA SER A 35 -11.96 -1.87 -2.73
C SER A 35 -11.61 -0.57 -3.46
N SER A 36 -11.93 0.56 -2.83
CA SER A 36 -11.52 1.86 -3.35
C SER A 36 -10.11 2.21 -2.88
N VAL A 37 -9.43 3.09 -3.61
CA VAL A 37 -8.13 3.64 -3.17
C VAL A 37 -8.25 4.34 -1.82
N MET A 38 -9.35 5.07 -1.57
CA MET A 38 -9.58 5.75 -0.29
C MET A 38 -9.68 4.76 0.87
N GLU A 39 -10.33 3.61 0.66
CA GLU A 39 -10.44 2.56 1.67
C GLU A 39 -9.07 1.98 2.06
N LEU A 40 -8.21 1.70 1.08
CA LEU A 40 -6.83 1.29 1.32
C LEU A 40 -6.04 2.35 2.09
N MET A 41 -6.20 3.63 1.73
CA MET A 41 -5.53 4.75 2.39
C MET A 41 -6.00 4.93 3.84
N GLU A 42 -7.30 4.83 4.09
CA GLU A 42 -7.88 4.91 5.43
C GLU A 42 -7.46 3.72 6.30
N TRP A 43 -7.51 2.50 5.76
CA TRP A 43 -7.07 1.31 6.47
C TRP A 43 -5.58 1.39 6.80
N SER A 44 -4.72 1.71 5.83
CA SER A 44 -3.28 1.80 6.05
C SER A 44 -2.93 2.87 7.09
N TYR A 45 -3.63 4.01 7.08
CA TYR A 45 -3.48 5.02 8.12
C TYR A 45 -3.89 4.50 9.51
N LYS A 46 -4.98 3.75 9.63
CA LYS A 46 -5.40 3.14 10.90
C LYS A 46 -4.34 2.19 11.45
N GLN A 47 -3.69 1.38 10.60
CA GLN A 47 -2.61 0.48 11.02
C GLN A 47 -1.42 1.25 11.65
N THR A 48 -1.15 2.49 11.23
CA THR A 48 -0.09 3.32 11.85
C THR A 48 -0.41 3.78 13.28
N LYS A 49 -1.69 3.70 13.68
CA LYS A 49 -2.18 4.17 14.99
C LYS A 49 -2.54 3.01 15.91
N ASN A 50 -3.17 1.99 15.35
CA ASN A 50 -3.62 0.81 16.07
C ASN A 50 -3.55 -0.39 15.10
N PRO A 51 -2.41 -1.11 15.04
CA PRO A 51 -2.26 -2.21 14.12
C PRO A 51 -3.16 -3.38 14.50
N ASP A 52 -3.79 -3.98 13.50
CA ASP A 52 -4.51 -5.23 13.65
C ASP A 52 -3.51 -6.37 13.92
N LYS A 53 -3.96 -7.39 14.66
CA LYS A 53 -3.10 -8.51 15.11
C LYS A 53 -2.66 -9.42 13.98
#